data_AF-A0A7J4ICN1-F1
#
_entry.id   AF-A0A7J4ICN1-F1
#
_cell.length_a   1.000
_cell.length_b   1.000
_cell.length_c   1.000
_cell.angle_alpha   90.00
_cell.angle_beta   90.00
_cell.angle_gamma   90.00
#
_symmetry.space_group_name_H-M   'P 1'
#
loop_
_entity.id
_entity.type
_entity.pdbx_description
1 polymer ?
#
loop_
_entity_poly.entity_id
_entity_poly.type
_entity_poly.pdbx_seq_one_letter_code
_entity_poly.pdbx_strand_id
1 'polypeptide(L)'
;MRKKIVGIVVFMLVATAVVSATNINVKESNNIRLNSEPYEPAPFEWWRVDQKQTTQGGYGITLIPPETNAQSFTPTKDKLTAVSLYLFGAGTPPDKVNITVSIRDNLTGSDLATKTIDTSVVPITSATWILFDFEDISVTPESKYFIVCSGDAGNANNAYCWLFSSEDLYARGEAWHKATVGSSWIQWPSGSTSPADFCFKTYFRNPLDVSSTPKNNEMMPSEVSMVGDWTETQKLLASDGTAGDCFGNLIAMDGDYALIPANHDDENGANAGSAYVFVRTGNNWTQQAKLLPDDGAAGDMFGSPAISGDTVLIGASLDDD
;
A
#
# COMPACT_ATOMS: atom_id res chain seq x y z
N MET A 1 -50.66 -0.75 27.09
CA MET A 1 -50.83 -0.99 25.64
C MET A 1 -50.50 0.31 24.91
N ARG A 2 -49.60 0.30 23.90
CA ARG A 2 -49.19 1.40 23.00
C ARG A 2 -49.05 2.84 23.57
N LYS A 3 -47.82 3.37 23.59
CA LYS A 3 -47.56 4.82 23.42
C LYS A 3 -46.99 5.05 22.02
N LYS A 4 -47.52 6.05 21.30
CA LYS A 4 -46.95 6.59 20.06
C LYS A 4 -46.08 7.80 20.37
N ILE A 5 -45.15 8.11 19.47
CA ILE A 5 -44.22 9.26 19.52
C ILE A 5 -44.95 10.56 19.15
N VAL A 6 -44.54 11.68 19.76
CA VAL A 6 -44.69 13.04 19.23
C VAL A 6 -43.37 13.78 19.48
N GLY A 7 -42.77 14.37 18.45
CA GLY A 7 -41.49 15.11 18.55
C GLY A 7 -41.69 16.62 18.74
N ILE A 8 -40.61 17.34 19.07
CA ILE A 8 -40.55 18.81 19.15
C ILE A 8 -39.25 19.33 18.50
N VAL A 9 -39.37 20.52 17.89
CA VAL A 9 -38.40 21.22 17.01
C VAL A 9 -37.85 22.47 17.70
N VAL A 10 -36.60 22.89 17.40
CA VAL A 10 -36.13 24.30 17.55
C VAL A 10 -35.25 24.70 16.34
N PHE A 11 -35.18 26.00 16.05
CA PHE A 11 -34.92 26.63 14.74
C PHE A 11 -33.86 27.76 14.81
N MET A 12 -33.34 28.21 13.64
CA MET A 12 -32.79 29.55 13.24
C MET A 12 -31.36 29.55 12.64
N LEU A 13 -31.12 29.96 11.36
CA LEU A 13 -31.16 31.30 10.69
C LEU A 13 -29.91 32.18 11.04
N VAL A 14 -29.17 32.88 10.15
CA VAL A 14 -29.20 33.25 8.69
C VAL A 14 -27.70 33.27 8.18
N ALA A 15 -27.28 33.15 6.90
CA ALA A 15 -27.32 34.14 5.81
C ALA A 15 -26.69 33.66 4.47
N THR A 16 -27.02 34.36 3.37
CA THR A 16 -26.88 33.94 1.96
C THR A 16 -25.66 34.49 1.20
N ALA A 17 -25.15 33.69 0.24
CA ALA A 17 -24.59 34.19 -1.01
C ALA A 17 -24.99 33.25 -2.16
N VAL A 18 -25.48 33.79 -3.29
CA VAL A 18 -25.95 33.03 -4.45
C VAL A 18 -24.92 33.12 -5.57
N VAL A 19 -24.47 31.98 -6.08
CA VAL A 19 -23.91 31.85 -7.44
C VAL A 19 -24.56 30.62 -8.08
N SER A 20 -25.19 30.81 -9.24
CA SER A 20 -25.95 29.78 -9.94
C SER A 20 -25.11 29.10 -11.02
N ALA A 21 -24.95 27.78 -10.93
CA ALA A 21 -24.67 26.92 -12.08
C ALA A 21 -25.25 25.52 -11.87
N THR A 22 -26.30 25.20 -12.61
CA THR A 22 -26.79 23.85 -13.01
C THR A 22 -26.87 22.73 -11.95
N ASN A 23 -28.12 22.32 -11.67
CA ASN A 23 -28.52 21.26 -10.75
C ASN A 23 -27.69 19.95 -10.84
N ILE A 24 -27.13 19.54 -9.71
CA ILE A 24 -26.93 18.12 -9.36
C ILE A 24 -27.47 17.95 -7.94
N ASN A 25 -28.59 17.23 -7.79
CA ASN A 25 -29.21 16.96 -6.50
C ASN A 25 -28.60 15.69 -5.87
N VAL A 26 -27.35 15.76 -5.41
CA VAL A 26 -26.83 14.72 -4.50
C VAL A 26 -27.49 14.92 -3.14
N LYS A 27 -28.49 14.10 -2.82
CA LYS A 27 -28.98 13.97 -1.43
C LYS A 27 -27.94 13.20 -0.62
N GLU A 28 -27.60 13.72 0.55
CA GLU A 28 -26.63 13.12 1.45
C GLU A 28 -27.03 11.70 1.88
N SER A 29 -26.40 10.68 1.30
CA SER A 29 -26.38 9.33 1.86
C SER A 29 -25.32 9.23 2.96
N ASN A 30 -25.51 8.31 3.90
CA ASN A 30 -24.78 8.30 5.18
C ASN A 30 -23.28 7.99 4.99
N ASN A 31 -22.44 9.03 5.07
CA ASN A 31 -20.98 8.93 5.02
C ASN A 31 -20.39 8.10 6.18
N ILE A 32 -20.24 6.79 5.96
CA ILE A 32 -19.36 5.93 6.78
C ILE A 32 -17.93 6.14 6.27
N ARG A 33 -17.17 7.03 6.91
CA ARG A 33 -15.76 7.24 6.58
C ARG A 33 -14.93 6.01 6.93
N LEU A 34 -14.27 5.40 5.93
CA LEU A 34 -13.31 4.32 6.12
C LEU A 34 -11.95 4.77 5.60
N ASN A 35 -10.96 4.88 6.49
CA ASN A 35 -9.65 5.43 6.15
C ASN A 35 -8.75 4.35 5.52
N SER A 36 -8.29 4.55 4.29
CA SER A 36 -7.13 3.82 3.73
C SER A 36 -6.33 4.68 2.74
N GLU A 37 -5.01 4.46 2.70
CA GLU A 37 -4.10 5.16 1.76
C GLU A 37 -4.15 4.56 0.34
N PRO A 38 -3.86 5.35 -0.71
CA PRO A 38 -3.88 4.87 -2.09
C PRO A 38 -2.81 3.80 -2.36
N TYR A 39 -3.20 2.80 -3.17
CA TYR A 39 -2.34 1.70 -3.62
C TYR A 39 -1.11 2.19 -4.39
N GLU A 40 0.09 1.76 -3.97
CA GLU A 40 1.32 1.91 -4.74
C GLU A 40 1.80 0.56 -5.28
N PRO A 41 2.19 0.47 -6.57
CA PRO A 41 2.69 -0.77 -7.15
C PRO A 41 4.05 -1.15 -6.54
N ALA A 42 4.16 -2.42 -6.14
CA ALA A 42 5.40 -3.03 -5.69
C ALA A 42 6.23 -3.56 -6.88
N PRO A 43 7.52 -3.93 -6.69
CA PRO A 43 8.36 -4.49 -7.76
C PRO A 43 7.81 -5.77 -8.40
N PHE A 44 6.96 -6.51 -7.68
CA PHE A 44 6.33 -7.75 -8.13
C PHE A 44 4.87 -7.81 -7.69
N GLU A 45 4.01 -8.49 -8.45
CA GLU A 45 2.55 -8.54 -8.23
C GLU A 45 2.13 -9.18 -6.89
N TRP A 46 2.99 -10.02 -6.32
CA TRP A 46 2.81 -10.73 -5.04
C TRP A 46 3.41 -9.96 -3.85
N TRP A 47 4.04 -8.79 -4.08
CA TRP A 47 4.57 -7.92 -3.03
C TRP A 47 3.62 -6.76 -2.74
N ARG A 48 3.66 -6.24 -1.51
CA ARG A 48 2.99 -5.00 -1.13
C ARG A 48 3.96 -4.13 -0.34
N VAL A 49 3.84 -2.82 -0.49
CA VAL A 49 4.56 -1.85 0.34
C VAL A 49 3.93 -1.87 1.74
N ASP A 50 4.75 -1.97 2.79
CA ASP A 50 4.31 -1.75 4.18
C ASP A 50 4.49 -0.27 4.54
N GLN A 51 5.74 0.15 4.76
CA GLN A 51 6.12 1.52 5.10
C GLN A 51 6.96 2.15 3.99
N LYS A 52 6.82 3.47 3.80
CA LYS A 52 7.52 4.23 2.75
C LYS A 52 7.84 5.66 3.17
N GLN A 53 8.93 6.18 2.61
CA GLN A 53 9.20 7.60 2.45
C GLN A 53 9.72 7.79 1.01
N THR A 54 9.01 8.57 0.20
CA THR A 54 9.25 8.61 -1.27
C THR A 54 9.58 9.99 -1.83
N THR A 55 9.32 11.06 -1.07
CA THR A 55 9.67 12.44 -1.45
C THR A 55 11.14 12.69 -1.17
N GLN A 56 11.87 13.29 -2.11
CA GLN A 56 13.30 13.57 -1.98
C GLN A 56 13.56 15.08 -2.07
N GLY A 57 14.51 15.58 -1.28
CA GLY A 57 14.82 17.02 -1.17
C GLY A 57 15.83 17.55 -2.20
N GLY A 58 16.23 16.75 -3.19
CA GLY A 58 17.31 17.07 -4.14
C GLY A 58 18.71 16.66 -3.67
N TYR A 59 18.82 16.00 -2.53
CA TYR A 59 20.09 15.69 -1.87
C TYR A 59 20.17 14.20 -1.49
N GLY A 60 21.40 13.69 -1.38
CA GLY A 60 21.69 12.37 -0.81
C GLY A 60 22.95 12.40 0.03
N ILE A 61 23.00 11.55 1.05
CA ILE A 61 24.18 11.40 1.91
C ILE A 61 25.12 10.35 1.32
N THR A 62 26.42 10.56 1.41
CA THR A 62 27.43 9.66 0.86
C THR A 62 27.52 8.34 1.61
N LEU A 63 27.62 7.24 0.86
CA LEU A 63 27.87 5.88 1.36
C LEU A 63 29.37 5.58 1.20
N ILE A 64 30.19 6.16 2.08
CA ILE A 64 31.66 6.01 2.06
C ILE A 64 32.17 5.38 3.35
N PRO A 65 33.21 4.53 3.31
CA PRO A 65 33.82 3.98 4.52
C PRO A 65 34.59 5.08 5.27
N PRO A 66 34.63 5.07 6.62
CA PRO A 66 34.01 4.12 7.54
C PRO A 66 32.61 4.54 8.02
N GLU A 67 31.92 5.41 7.28
CA GLU A 67 30.63 5.97 7.67
C GLU A 67 29.49 4.96 7.47
N THR A 68 28.41 5.13 8.21
CA THR A 68 27.20 4.31 8.09
C THR A 68 25.98 5.15 8.39
N ASN A 69 24.93 4.98 7.59
CA ASN A 69 23.68 5.72 7.72
C ASN A 69 22.55 4.75 8.06
N ALA A 70 21.51 5.21 8.72
CA ALA A 70 20.33 4.38 8.99
C ALA A 70 19.04 5.19 8.98
N GLN A 71 17.95 4.52 8.62
CA GLN A 71 16.59 5.02 8.74
C GLN A 71 15.82 4.12 9.71
N SER A 72 15.21 4.71 10.74
CA SER A 72 14.28 3.95 11.58
C SER A 72 12.89 3.86 10.93
N PHE A 73 12.22 2.73 11.13
CA PHE A 73 10.88 2.46 10.61
C PHE A 73 10.08 1.59 11.58
N THR A 74 8.76 1.63 11.44
CA THR A 74 7.84 0.89 12.32
C THR A 74 6.90 0.04 11.45
N PRO A 75 7.09 -1.29 11.33
CA PRO A 75 6.26 -2.17 10.50
C PRO A 75 4.79 -2.15 10.91
N THR A 76 3.88 -2.37 9.95
CA THR A 76 2.48 -2.75 10.24
C THR A 76 2.22 -4.24 10.01
N LYS A 77 3.17 -4.94 9.37
CA LYS A 77 3.10 -6.39 9.11
C LYS A 77 4.08 -7.14 10.00
N ASP A 78 3.83 -8.43 10.18
CA ASP A 78 4.63 -9.36 10.98
C ASP A 78 5.80 -10.00 10.20
N LYS A 79 5.89 -9.68 8.91
CA LYS A 79 6.93 -10.13 7.99
C LYS A 79 7.54 -8.96 7.21
N LEU A 80 8.87 -8.99 7.11
CA LEU A 80 9.63 -8.13 6.22
C LEU A 80 10.43 -9.00 5.25
N THR A 81 10.19 -8.79 3.97
CA THR A 81 10.79 -9.53 2.85
C THR A 81 12.00 -8.81 2.28
N ALA A 82 11.89 -7.48 2.15
CA ALA A 82 12.88 -6.68 1.44
C ALA A 82 12.74 -5.20 1.79
N VAL A 83 13.73 -4.42 1.37
CA VAL A 83 13.64 -2.96 1.32
C VAL A 83 14.14 -2.43 -0.02
N SER A 84 13.61 -1.29 -0.46
CA SER A 84 14.18 -0.52 -1.58
C SER A 84 14.68 0.81 -1.06
N LEU A 85 15.88 1.21 -1.50
CA LEU A 85 16.47 2.51 -1.21
C LEU A 85 16.51 3.36 -2.48
N TYR A 86 16.28 4.67 -2.37
CA TYR A 86 16.46 5.57 -3.50
C TYR A 86 17.92 6.03 -3.57
N LEU A 87 18.66 5.52 -4.56
CA LEU A 87 20.13 5.66 -4.67
C LEU A 87 20.54 6.30 -6.00
N PHE A 88 21.69 6.96 -5.99
CA PHE A 88 22.39 7.43 -7.20
C PHE A 88 23.92 7.43 -7.00
N GLY A 89 24.68 7.40 -8.08
CA GLY A 89 26.11 7.71 -8.06
C GLY A 89 26.37 9.20 -8.30
N ALA A 90 27.24 9.81 -7.49
CA ALA A 90 27.66 11.20 -7.60
C ALA A 90 29.12 11.31 -8.07
N GLY A 91 29.40 12.23 -9.00
CA GLY A 91 30.73 12.41 -9.58
C GLY A 91 31.12 11.23 -10.48
N THR A 92 32.32 10.69 -10.25
CA THR A 92 32.78 9.43 -10.86
C THR A 92 33.07 8.42 -9.75
N PRO A 93 32.04 7.74 -9.19
CA PRO A 93 32.24 6.73 -8.14
C PRO A 93 33.23 5.63 -8.58
N PRO A 94 33.92 4.97 -7.64
CA PRO A 94 34.74 3.81 -7.97
C PRO A 94 33.91 2.69 -8.63
N ASP A 95 34.53 1.96 -9.56
CA ASP A 95 33.93 0.74 -10.11
C ASP A 95 33.82 -0.33 -9.00
N LYS A 96 32.70 -1.08 -9.00
CA LYS A 96 32.47 -2.25 -8.13
C LYS A 96 32.51 -1.93 -6.63
N VAL A 97 31.93 -0.80 -6.23
CA VAL A 97 31.55 -0.57 -4.83
C VAL A 97 30.49 -1.61 -4.44
N ASN A 98 30.58 -2.16 -3.23
CA ASN A 98 29.48 -2.91 -2.64
C ASN A 98 28.66 -1.98 -1.74
N ILE A 99 27.35 -1.97 -1.91
CA ILE A 99 26.43 -1.38 -0.95
C ILE A 99 25.79 -2.52 -0.15
N THR A 100 25.87 -2.43 1.17
CA THR A 100 25.28 -3.40 2.09
C THR A 100 24.18 -2.75 2.89
N VAL A 101 23.01 -3.40 2.91
CA VAL A 101 21.89 -3.06 3.77
C VAL A 101 21.72 -4.16 4.81
N SER A 102 21.56 -3.76 6.07
CA SER A 102 21.21 -4.65 7.17
C SER A 102 19.97 -4.15 7.91
N ILE A 103 19.10 -5.07 8.32
CA ILE A 103 17.94 -4.77 9.17
C ILE A 103 18.28 -5.08 10.62
N ARG A 104 17.92 -4.19 11.55
CA ARG A 104 18.12 -4.39 13.01
C ARG A 104 16.88 -4.02 13.81
N ASP A 105 16.66 -4.69 14.94
CA ASP A 105 15.74 -4.29 16.01
C ASP A 105 16.34 -3.21 16.91
N ASN A 106 17.66 -3.18 17.03
CA ASN A 106 18.43 -2.18 17.76
C ASN A 106 19.54 -1.62 16.88
N LEU A 107 19.64 -0.29 16.78
CA LEU A 107 20.63 0.43 15.97
C LEU A 107 22.09 0.05 16.30
N THR A 108 22.38 -0.42 17.52
CA THR A 108 23.69 -0.97 17.95
C THR A 108 23.73 -2.49 18.10
N GLY A 109 22.63 -3.20 17.78
CA GLY A 109 22.50 -4.65 17.85
C GLY A 109 23.11 -5.39 16.66
N SER A 110 22.86 -6.69 16.62
CA SER A 110 23.19 -7.57 15.50
C SER A 110 22.26 -7.37 14.30
N ASP A 111 22.72 -7.76 13.12
CA ASP A 111 21.91 -7.79 11.91
C ASP A 111 20.91 -8.97 11.97
N LEU A 112 19.62 -8.69 11.75
CA LEU A 112 18.55 -9.68 11.61
C LEU A 112 18.50 -10.26 10.19
N ALA A 113 18.77 -9.40 9.20
CA ALA A 113 18.92 -9.74 7.80
C ALA A 113 19.97 -8.81 7.18
N THR A 114 20.69 -9.29 6.16
CA THR A 114 21.68 -8.51 5.42
C THR A 114 21.59 -8.83 3.93
N LYS A 115 21.69 -7.80 3.08
CA LYS A 115 21.84 -7.96 1.64
C LYS A 115 22.91 -7.00 1.12
N THR A 116 23.85 -7.55 0.35
CA THR A 116 24.87 -6.79 -0.36
C THR A 116 24.59 -6.84 -1.87
N ILE A 117 24.83 -5.72 -2.55
CA ILE A 117 24.78 -5.60 -4.01
C ILE A 117 26.09 -4.99 -4.53
N ASP A 118 26.47 -5.34 -5.76
CA ASP A 118 27.45 -4.59 -6.55
C ASP A 118 26.75 -3.38 -7.22
N THR A 119 27.41 -2.22 -7.24
CA THR A 119 26.78 -0.97 -7.70
C THR A 119 26.67 -0.80 -9.21
N SER A 120 26.99 -1.80 -10.04
CA SER A 120 26.70 -1.78 -11.49
C SER A 120 25.21 -1.61 -11.82
N VAL A 121 24.31 -1.92 -10.88
CA VAL A 121 22.86 -1.66 -10.99
C VAL A 121 22.45 -0.22 -10.64
N VAL A 122 23.36 0.60 -10.10
CA VAL A 122 23.05 1.95 -9.60
C VAL A 122 23.53 3.02 -10.61
N PRO A 123 22.61 3.76 -11.27
CA PRO A 123 22.98 4.77 -12.26
C PRO A 123 23.70 5.97 -11.64
N ILE A 124 24.59 6.59 -12.43
CA ILE A 124 25.38 7.77 -12.06
C ILE A 124 24.81 9.10 -12.62
N THR A 125 23.73 9.03 -13.40
CA THR A 125 23.11 10.19 -14.08
C THR A 125 21.72 10.55 -13.56
N SER A 126 21.09 9.66 -12.79
CA SER A 126 19.79 9.84 -12.16
C SER A 126 19.70 8.98 -10.90
N ALA A 127 18.75 9.31 -10.02
CA ALA A 127 18.40 8.45 -8.90
C ALA A 127 17.38 7.39 -9.32
N THR A 128 17.48 6.20 -8.73
CA THR A 128 16.51 5.12 -8.94
C THR A 128 16.27 4.32 -7.66
N TRP A 129 15.17 3.57 -7.62
CA TRP A 129 14.89 2.62 -6.55
C TRP A 129 15.69 1.35 -6.75
N ILE A 130 16.51 1.01 -5.76
CA ILE A 130 17.38 -0.16 -5.75
C ILE A 130 16.88 -1.13 -4.69
N LEU A 131 16.57 -2.35 -5.12
CA LEU A 131 15.95 -3.39 -4.31
C LEU A 131 17.00 -4.25 -3.58
N PHE A 132 16.80 -4.42 -2.28
CA PHE A 132 17.55 -5.32 -1.40
C PHE A 132 16.62 -6.43 -0.91
N ASP A 133 16.49 -7.49 -1.71
CA ASP A 133 15.73 -8.71 -1.39
C ASP A 133 16.56 -9.66 -0.51
N PHE A 134 16.01 -10.09 0.62
CA PHE A 134 16.66 -10.95 1.62
C PHE A 134 15.72 -12.08 2.08
N GLU A 135 16.19 -12.95 2.98
CA GLU A 135 15.33 -14.00 3.55
C GLU A 135 14.25 -13.38 4.47
N ASP A 136 13.00 -13.80 4.31
CA ASP A 136 11.85 -13.24 5.04
C ASP A 136 12.04 -13.34 6.57
N ILE A 137 12.25 -12.21 7.22
CA ILE A 137 12.35 -12.14 8.68
C ILE A 137 11.00 -11.87 9.32
N SER A 138 10.81 -12.43 10.52
CA SER A 138 9.71 -12.04 11.40
C SER A 138 10.04 -10.71 12.09
N VAL A 139 9.10 -9.77 12.04
CA VAL A 139 9.16 -8.49 12.76
C VAL A 139 7.90 -8.31 13.59
N THR A 140 7.97 -7.50 14.65
CA THR A 140 6.79 -7.19 15.48
C THR A 140 6.14 -5.91 14.96
N PRO A 141 4.86 -5.92 14.55
CA PRO A 141 4.14 -4.70 14.20
C PRO A 141 4.20 -3.66 15.34
N GLU A 142 4.17 -2.38 14.98
CA GLU A 142 4.27 -1.25 15.92
C GLU A 142 5.58 -1.16 16.73
N SER A 143 6.58 -2.01 16.47
CA SER A 143 7.92 -1.94 17.08
C SER A 143 8.91 -1.22 16.16
N LYS A 144 9.86 -0.46 16.72
CA LYS A 144 10.88 0.26 15.95
C LYS A 144 11.99 -0.70 15.46
N TYR A 145 12.28 -0.63 14.17
CA TYR A 145 13.40 -1.30 13.49
C TYR A 145 14.24 -0.27 12.73
N PHE A 146 15.40 -0.69 12.21
CA PHE A 146 16.35 0.16 11.51
C PHE A 146 16.81 -0.49 10.21
N ILE A 147 16.74 0.26 9.11
CA ILE A 147 17.44 -0.05 7.86
C ILE A 147 18.80 0.63 7.95
N VAL A 148 19.87 -0.14 8.06
CA VAL A 148 21.26 0.33 8.16
C VAL A 148 21.93 0.15 6.79
N CYS A 149 22.59 1.17 6.26
CA CYS A 149 23.20 1.16 4.93
C CYS A 149 24.65 1.69 4.96
N SER A 150 25.55 0.98 4.30
CA SER A 150 26.96 1.35 4.13
C SER A 150 27.48 1.03 2.72
N GLY A 151 28.47 1.80 2.26
CA GLY A 151 29.27 1.51 1.08
C GLY A 151 30.72 1.21 1.47
N ASP A 152 31.40 0.34 0.71
CA ASP A 152 32.76 -0.13 1.04
C ASP A 152 33.89 0.68 0.38
N ALA A 153 33.59 1.58 -0.56
CA ALA A 153 34.56 2.48 -1.19
C ALA A 153 33.92 3.78 -1.71
N GLY A 154 34.74 4.82 -1.88
CA GLY A 154 34.34 6.13 -2.39
C GLY A 154 35.07 7.28 -1.69
N ASN A 155 34.69 8.51 -2.02
CA ASN A 155 35.08 9.74 -1.31
C ASN A 155 33.97 10.80 -1.43
N ALA A 156 34.07 11.89 -0.67
CA ALA A 156 33.05 12.94 -0.60
C ALA A 156 32.63 13.57 -1.96
N ASN A 157 33.43 13.44 -3.02
CA ASN A 157 33.10 13.93 -4.37
C ASN A 157 32.73 12.80 -5.36
N ASN A 158 32.98 11.53 -5.01
CA ASN A 158 32.91 10.38 -5.89
C ASN A 158 32.43 9.16 -5.09
N ALA A 159 31.12 9.02 -4.96
CA ALA A 159 30.50 8.01 -4.11
C ALA A 159 29.08 7.71 -4.58
N TYR A 160 28.52 6.61 -4.11
CA TYR A 160 27.09 6.39 -4.14
C TYR A 160 26.43 7.06 -2.95
N CYS A 161 25.20 7.53 -3.15
CA CYS A 161 24.48 8.33 -2.17
C CYS A 161 23.07 7.79 -1.96
N TRP A 162 22.60 7.82 -0.71
CA TRP A 162 21.20 7.52 -0.35
C TRP A 162 20.44 8.84 -0.23
N LEU A 163 19.40 9.03 -1.05
CA LEU A 163 18.59 10.25 -1.04
C LEU A 163 17.75 10.37 0.22
N PHE A 164 17.48 11.62 0.60
CA PHE A 164 16.67 11.97 1.77
C PHE A 164 15.76 13.17 1.47
N SER A 165 14.75 13.36 2.31
CA SER A 165 14.03 14.63 2.46
C SER A 165 14.57 15.38 3.66
N SER A 166 14.78 16.70 3.52
CA SER A 166 15.05 17.59 4.67
C SER A 166 13.79 17.89 5.50
N GLU A 167 12.64 17.39 5.07
CA GLU A 167 11.36 17.43 5.78
C GLU A 167 11.12 16.06 6.44
N ASP A 168 10.64 16.08 7.68
CA ASP A 168 10.24 14.93 8.51
C ASP A 168 8.90 14.36 7.99
N LEU A 169 8.96 13.67 6.86
CA LEU A 169 7.77 13.24 6.09
C LEU A 169 7.29 11.84 6.48
N TYR A 170 8.11 11.05 7.18
CA TYR A 170 7.74 9.75 7.71
C TYR A 170 7.78 9.78 9.24
N ALA A 171 6.70 10.31 9.83
CA ALA A 171 6.52 10.55 11.26
C ALA A 171 6.62 9.33 12.21
N ARG A 172 6.96 8.13 11.70
CA ARG A 172 7.23 6.90 12.46
C ARG A 172 8.70 6.46 12.36
N GLY A 173 9.56 7.33 11.85
CA GLY A 173 10.98 7.10 11.60
C GLY A 173 11.86 8.26 12.04
N GLU A 174 13.15 8.08 11.83
CA GLU A 174 14.23 9.00 12.21
C GLU A 174 15.46 8.62 11.39
N ALA A 175 16.12 9.57 10.71
CA ALA A 175 17.43 9.33 10.12
C ALA A 175 18.56 9.37 11.18
N TRP A 176 19.58 8.54 10.97
CA TRP A 176 20.75 8.41 11.84
C TRP A 176 22.02 8.33 11.01
N HIS A 177 23.11 8.87 11.55
CA HIS A 177 24.44 8.81 10.96
C HIS A 177 25.48 8.37 12.00
N LYS A 178 26.50 7.65 11.54
CA LYS A 178 27.64 7.20 12.32
C LYS A 178 28.92 7.39 11.50
N ALA A 179 29.75 8.34 11.92
CA ALA A 179 30.92 8.77 11.16
C ALA A 179 32.09 7.76 11.18
N THR A 180 32.22 6.94 12.23
CA THR A 180 33.32 5.95 12.33
C THR A 180 32.90 4.68 13.04
N VAL A 181 33.59 3.57 12.73
CA VAL A 181 33.48 2.32 13.50
C VAL A 181 33.80 2.60 14.97
N GLY A 182 32.90 2.17 15.86
CA GLY A 182 33.01 2.40 17.31
C GLY A 182 32.43 3.73 17.82
N SER A 183 32.12 4.72 16.97
CA SER A 183 31.46 5.96 17.45
C SER A 183 29.99 5.73 17.84
N SER A 184 29.43 6.64 18.63
CA SER A 184 27.99 6.69 18.88
C SER A 184 27.23 7.06 17.60
N TRP A 185 25.99 6.57 17.49
CA TRP A 185 25.04 7.04 16.50
C TRP A 185 24.51 8.43 16.88
N ILE A 186 24.26 9.25 15.87
CA ILE A 186 23.74 10.62 16.02
C ILE A 186 22.50 10.74 15.13
N GLN A 187 21.39 11.21 15.70
CA GLN A 187 20.18 11.51 14.92
C GLN A 187 20.48 12.64 13.94
N TRP A 188 20.02 12.52 12.70
CA TRP A 188 20.50 13.33 11.60
C TRP A 188 19.36 14.12 10.91
N PRO A 189 19.56 15.40 10.57
CA PRO A 189 20.72 16.24 10.89
C PRO A 189 20.77 16.64 12.38
N SER A 190 21.98 16.59 12.95
CA SER A 190 22.22 16.81 14.39
C SER A 190 21.80 18.22 14.82
N GLY A 191 21.01 18.30 15.90
CA GLY A 191 20.53 19.56 16.46
C GLY A 191 19.43 20.26 15.65
N SER A 192 18.88 19.61 14.62
CA SER A 192 17.75 20.14 13.86
C SER A 192 16.42 19.99 14.61
N THR A 193 15.53 20.97 14.43
CA THR A 193 14.13 20.91 14.88
C THR A 193 13.20 20.22 13.89
N SER A 194 13.70 19.87 12.70
CA SER A 194 13.06 18.99 11.72
C SER A 194 14.11 17.95 11.33
N PRO A 195 14.03 16.70 11.82
CA PRO A 195 14.92 15.65 11.36
C PRO A 195 14.68 15.40 9.86
N ALA A 196 15.64 14.72 9.23
CA ALA A 196 15.47 14.23 7.87
C ALA A 196 14.96 12.78 7.90
N ASP A 197 14.36 12.36 6.80
CA ASP A 197 14.14 10.94 6.51
C ASP A 197 14.83 10.56 5.22
N PHE A 198 15.51 9.42 5.22
CA PHE A 198 15.99 8.79 4.00
C PHE A 198 14.84 8.19 3.19
N CYS A 199 14.95 8.23 1.86
CA CYS A 199 13.96 7.65 0.97
C CYS A 199 14.04 6.12 0.99
N PHE A 200 12.99 5.46 1.47
CA PHE A 200 12.92 4.01 1.62
C PHE A 200 11.52 3.47 1.27
N LYS A 201 11.47 2.19 0.92
CA LYS A 201 10.26 1.37 0.95
C LYS A 201 10.57 0.04 1.64
N THR A 202 9.64 -0.46 2.44
CA THR A 202 9.67 -1.80 3.04
C THR A 202 8.58 -2.65 2.42
N TYR A 203 8.81 -3.95 2.30
CA TYR A 203 7.89 -4.86 1.61
C TYR A 203 7.60 -6.11 2.41
N PHE A 204 6.37 -6.60 2.23
CA PHE A 204 5.95 -7.92 2.63
C PHE A 204 5.38 -8.66 1.42
N ARG A 205 5.58 -9.98 1.37
CA ARG A 205 4.85 -10.87 0.45
C ARG A 205 3.41 -11.00 0.94
N ASN A 206 2.45 -10.93 0.01
CA ASN A 206 1.05 -11.17 0.33
C ASN A 206 0.89 -12.62 0.84
N PRO A 207 0.38 -12.86 2.06
CA PRO A 207 0.26 -14.22 2.62
C PRO A 207 -0.73 -15.13 1.87
N LEU A 208 -1.40 -14.62 0.83
CA LEU A 208 -2.23 -15.41 -0.09
C LEU A 208 -1.44 -16.08 -1.23
N ASP A 209 -0.14 -15.77 -1.40
CA ASP A 209 0.69 -16.19 -2.55
C ASP A 209 1.84 -17.16 -2.17
N VAL A 210 1.85 -17.68 -0.95
CA VAL A 210 2.99 -18.44 -0.37
C VAL A 210 3.19 -19.86 -0.92
N SER A 211 2.44 -20.28 -1.94
CA SER A 211 2.58 -21.61 -2.56
C SER A 211 3.63 -21.69 -3.69
N SER A 212 4.29 -20.58 -4.05
CA SER A 212 5.08 -20.48 -5.30
C SER A 212 6.57 -20.09 -5.15
N THR A 213 7.08 -19.80 -3.94
CA THR A 213 8.45 -19.25 -3.78
C THR A 213 9.57 -20.24 -4.19
N PRO A 214 10.43 -19.91 -5.18
CA PRO A 214 11.69 -20.61 -5.39
C PRO A 214 12.69 -20.23 -4.29
N LYS A 215 13.11 -21.20 -3.46
CA LYS A 215 14.00 -20.97 -2.31
C LYS A 215 15.49 -21.12 -2.65
N ASN A 216 16.00 -20.33 -3.60
CA ASN A 216 17.45 -20.13 -3.80
C ASN A 216 17.75 -19.19 -4.97
N ASN A 217 18.94 -18.59 -4.85
CA ASN A 217 19.73 -17.69 -5.71
C ASN A 217 19.77 -17.90 -7.26
N GLU A 218 18.75 -18.47 -7.90
CA GLU A 218 18.72 -18.67 -9.35
C GLU A 218 18.21 -17.41 -10.08
N MET A 219 18.91 -17.02 -11.15
CA MET A 219 18.48 -15.94 -12.04
C MET A 219 17.08 -16.21 -12.57
N MET A 220 16.19 -15.21 -12.50
CA MET A 220 14.87 -15.22 -13.13
C MET A 220 14.96 -15.72 -14.59
N PRO A 221 14.42 -16.90 -14.93
CA PRO A 221 14.25 -17.29 -16.32
C PRO A 221 13.11 -16.48 -16.92
N SER A 222 13.30 -16.00 -18.15
CA SER A 222 12.18 -15.53 -18.97
C SER A 222 11.15 -16.66 -19.13
N GLU A 223 9.88 -16.36 -18.86
CA GLU A 223 8.72 -17.26 -19.03
C GLU A 223 8.68 -18.46 -18.06
N VAL A 224 8.38 -18.21 -16.77
CA VAL A 224 7.92 -19.26 -15.85
C VAL A 224 6.43 -19.55 -16.11
N SER A 225 6.14 -20.77 -16.58
CA SER A 225 4.78 -21.29 -16.70
C SER A 225 4.16 -21.50 -15.32
N MET A 226 3.18 -20.66 -14.96
CA MET A 226 2.49 -20.68 -13.67
C MET A 226 1.44 -21.81 -13.60
N VAL A 227 1.90 -23.05 -13.38
CA VAL A 227 1.02 -24.18 -13.03
C VAL A 227 1.16 -24.46 -11.53
N GLY A 228 0.53 -23.61 -10.72
CA GLY A 228 0.16 -23.96 -9.35
C GLY A 228 -1.17 -24.71 -9.35
N ASP A 229 -1.30 -25.72 -8.48
CA ASP A 229 -2.57 -26.44 -8.30
C ASP A 229 -3.60 -25.52 -7.63
N TRP A 230 -4.51 -24.96 -8.43
CA TRP A 230 -5.63 -24.15 -7.94
C TRP A 230 -6.58 -25.01 -7.10
N THR A 231 -6.77 -24.63 -5.84
CA THR A 231 -7.74 -25.26 -4.93
C THR A 231 -8.83 -24.26 -4.57
N GLU A 232 -10.09 -24.63 -4.82
CA GLU A 232 -11.26 -23.83 -4.44
C GLU A 232 -11.39 -23.85 -2.91
N THR A 233 -11.04 -22.75 -2.23
CA THR A 233 -11.13 -22.63 -0.78
C THR A 233 -12.52 -22.23 -0.30
N GLN A 234 -13.24 -21.44 -1.10
CA GLN A 234 -14.60 -20.99 -0.80
C GLN A 234 -15.34 -20.63 -2.10
N LYS A 235 -16.63 -21.01 -2.16
CA LYS A 235 -17.57 -20.50 -3.15
C LYS A 235 -18.39 -19.35 -2.56
N LEU A 236 -18.46 -18.23 -3.27
CA LEU A 236 -19.33 -17.12 -2.91
C LEU A 236 -20.70 -17.31 -3.58
N LEU A 237 -21.76 -17.10 -2.81
CA LEU A 237 -23.15 -17.17 -3.23
C LEU A 237 -23.89 -15.99 -2.58
N ALA A 238 -24.77 -15.32 -3.30
CA ALA A 238 -25.74 -14.40 -2.70
C ALA A 238 -26.59 -15.16 -1.65
N SER A 239 -26.89 -14.50 -0.54
CA SER A 239 -27.73 -15.04 0.55
C SER A 239 -29.12 -15.52 0.13
N ASP A 240 -29.59 -14.97 -0.98
CA ASP A 240 -30.95 -14.94 -1.49
C ASP A 240 -31.00 -15.17 -3.01
N GLY A 241 -29.86 -15.49 -3.63
CA GLY A 241 -29.72 -15.59 -5.09
C GLY A 241 -30.65 -16.64 -5.72
N THR A 242 -31.37 -16.22 -6.75
CA THR A 242 -32.35 -17.02 -7.49
C THR A 242 -31.84 -17.41 -8.88
N ALA A 243 -32.64 -18.24 -9.57
CA ALA A 243 -32.28 -18.79 -10.87
C ALA A 243 -32.63 -17.81 -12.00
N GLY A 244 -31.77 -16.82 -12.23
CA GLY A 244 -31.93 -15.84 -13.31
C GLY A 244 -31.06 -14.60 -13.10
N ASP A 245 -30.79 -14.26 -11.85
CA ASP A 245 -30.24 -12.98 -11.37
C ASP A 245 -28.84 -12.62 -11.92
N CYS A 246 -28.16 -13.55 -12.60
CA CYS A 246 -26.82 -13.36 -13.17
C CYS A 246 -25.74 -12.98 -12.14
N PHE A 247 -25.86 -13.43 -10.89
CA PHE A 247 -24.87 -13.22 -9.83
C PHE A 247 -23.44 -13.57 -10.29
N GLY A 248 -22.54 -12.60 -10.21
CA GLY A 248 -21.13 -12.73 -10.59
C GLY A 248 -20.83 -12.55 -12.08
N ASN A 249 -21.73 -11.95 -12.86
CA ASN A 249 -21.49 -11.65 -14.28
C ASN A 249 -20.32 -10.66 -14.51
N LEU A 250 -20.12 -9.67 -13.61
CA LEU A 250 -19.10 -8.62 -13.73
C LEU A 250 -18.52 -8.27 -12.34
N ILE A 251 -17.44 -8.91 -11.90
CA ILE A 251 -16.92 -8.74 -10.53
C ILE A 251 -15.92 -7.58 -10.46
N ALA A 252 -15.99 -6.75 -9.41
CA ALA A 252 -14.95 -5.78 -9.03
C ALA A 252 -14.40 -6.10 -7.63
N MET A 253 -13.09 -5.93 -7.40
CA MET A 253 -12.43 -6.22 -6.12
C MET A 253 -11.35 -5.20 -5.80
N ASP A 254 -11.22 -4.84 -4.52
CA ASP A 254 -10.08 -4.10 -3.98
C ASP A 254 -9.74 -4.63 -2.58
N GLY A 255 -8.47 -5.00 -2.35
CA GLY A 255 -7.98 -5.55 -1.10
C GLY A 255 -8.76 -6.76 -0.58
N ASP A 256 -9.49 -6.55 0.52
CA ASP A 256 -10.36 -7.52 1.21
C ASP A 256 -11.85 -7.36 0.86
N TYR A 257 -12.19 -6.53 -0.13
CA TYR A 257 -13.56 -6.27 -0.58
C TYR A 257 -13.80 -6.87 -1.97
N ALA A 258 -14.97 -7.47 -2.16
CA ALA A 258 -15.48 -7.87 -3.47
C ALA A 258 -16.90 -7.33 -3.64
N LEU A 259 -17.15 -6.67 -4.77
CA LEU A 259 -18.45 -6.20 -5.19
C LEU A 259 -18.93 -7.09 -6.33
N ILE A 260 -19.95 -7.89 -6.05
CA ILE A 260 -20.46 -8.95 -6.93
C ILE A 260 -21.89 -8.58 -7.34
N PRO A 261 -22.13 -8.13 -8.58
CA PRO A 261 -23.46 -7.78 -9.05
C PRO A 261 -24.30 -9.01 -9.36
N ALA A 262 -25.61 -8.81 -9.34
CA ALA A 262 -26.62 -9.68 -9.91
C ALA A 262 -27.57 -8.79 -10.73
N ASN A 263 -27.15 -8.47 -11.96
CA ASN A 263 -27.77 -7.43 -12.77
C ASN A 263 -29.18 -7.78 -13.29
N HIS A 264 -29.65 -9.01 -13.08
CA HIS A 264 -31.02 -9.47 -13.40
C HIS A 264 -31.84 -9.80 -12.15
N ASP A 265 -31.38 -9.41 -10.96
CA ASP A 265 -32.15 -9.58 -9.73
C ASP A 265 -33.50 -8.83 -9.81
N ASP A 266 -34.56 -9.52 -9.41
CA ASP A 266 -35.95 -9.07 -9.50
C ASP A 266 -36.44 -8.38 -8.20
N GLU A 267 -35.63 -8.27 -7.13
CA GLU A 267 -36.11 -7.83 -5.80
C GLU A 267 -36.77 -6.44 -5.80
N ASN A 268 -36.19 -5.44 -6.47
CA ASN A 268 -36.76 -4.07 -6.50
C ASN A 268 -37.61 -3.79 -7.75
N GLY A 269 -37.50 -4.63 -8.77
CA GLY A 269 -38.17 -4.50 -10.07
C GLY A 269 -37.66 -5.56 -11.04
N ALA A 270 -38.43 -5.87 -12.09
CA ALA A 270 -38.10 -7.00 -12.98
C ALA A 270 -36.80 -6.73 -13.76
N ASN A 271 -35.73 -7.47 -13.47
CA ASN A 271 -34.35 -7.21 -13.90
C ASN A 271 -33.84 -5.80 -13.53
N ALA A 272 -34.30 -5.24 -12.42
CA ALA A 272 -33.77 -3.97 -11.87
C ALA A 272 -32.31 -4.13 -11.44
N GLY A 273 -31.94 -5.31 -10.94
CA GLY A 273 -30.58 -5.66 -10.56
C GLY A 273 -30.21 -5.28 -9.12
N SER A 274 -29.14 -5.89 -8.62
CA SER A 274 -28.57 -5.63 -7.30
C SER A 274 -27.05 -5.85 -7.29
N ALA A 275 -26.38 -5.47 -6.20
CA ALA A 275 -24.99 -5.85 -5.98
C ALA A 275 -24.68 -6.22 -4.53
N TYR A 276 -23.80 -7.19 -4.36
CA TYR A 276 -23.47 -7.79 -3.07
C TYR A 276 -22.05 -7.43 -2.66
N VAL A 277 -21.89 -6.88 -1.45
CA VAL A 277 -20.60 -6.56 -0.86
C VAL A 277 -20.15 -7.75 -0.02
N PHE A 278 -19.05 -8.38 -0.42
CA PHE A 278 -18.35 -9.39 0.37
C PHE A 278 -17.09 -8.80 0.99
N VAL A 279 -16.82 -9.15 2.25
CA VAL A 279 -15.61 -8.77 2.98
C VAL A 279 -14.89 -10.02 3.46
N ARG A 280 -13.57 -10.04 3.22
CA ARG A 280 -12.67 -11.09 3.69
C ARG A 280 -12.16 -10.78 5.10
N THR A 281 -12.12 -11.80 5.95
CA THR A 281 -11.45 -11.77 7.25
C THR A 281 -10.61 -13.03 7.39
N GLY A 282 -9.28 -12.87 7.35
CA GLY A 282 -8.37 -14.00 7.17
C GLY A 282 -8.62 -14.68 5.82
N ASN A 283 -8.93 -15.97 5.84
CA ASN A 283 -9.22 -16.74 4.61
C ASN A 283 -10.73 -16.86 4.31
N ASN A 284 -11.62 -16.26 5.11
CA ASN A 284 -13.07 -16.40 4.96
C ASN A 284 -13.69 -15.13 4.40
N TRP A 285 -14.47 -15.25 3.33
CA TRP A 285 -15.34 -14.20 2.82
C TRP A 285 -16.73 -14.28 3.44
N THR A 286 -17.32 -13.12 3.70
CA THR A 286 -18.67 -12.98 4.26
C THR A 286 -19.43 -11.89 3.53
N GLN A 287 -20.68 -12.13 3.16
CA GLN A 287 -21.55 -11.08 2.63
C GLN A 287 -21.88 -10.10 3.76
N GLN A 288 -21.56 -8.82 3.58
CA GLN A 288 -21.82 -7.75 4.55
C GLN A 288 -23.05 -6.92 4.18
N ALA A 289 -23.31 -6.72 2.88
CA ALA A 289 -24.45 -5.95 2.40
C ALA A 289 -24.98 -6.47 1.05
N LYS A 290 -26.25 -6.19 0.81
CA LYS A 290 -26.85 -6.12 -0.52
C LYS A 290 -27.18 -4.66 -0.80
N LEU A 291 -26.90 -4.21 -2.02
CA LEU A 291 -27.11 -2.86 -2.53
C LEU A 291 -28.18 -2.96 -3.62
N LEU A 292 -29.20 -2.12 -3.49
CA LEU A 292 -30.31 -2.00 -4.44
C LEU A 292 -30.30 -0.58 -5.03
N PRO A 293 -30.76 -0.39 -6.28
CA PRO A 293 -31.10 0.94 -6.79
C PRO A 293 -32.25 1.55 -5.97
N ASP A 294 -32.33 2.89 -5.87
CA ASP A 294 -33.34 3.60 -5.06
C ASP A 294 -34.73 3.63 -5.73
N ASP A 295 -34.76 3.58 -7.07
CA ASP A 295 -35.89 3.66 -7.99
C ASP A 295 -36.19 2.31 -8.66
N GLY A 296 -35.15 1.59 -9.10
CA GLY A 296 -35.19 0.16 -9.44
C GLY A 296 -36.29 -0.22 -10.43
N ALA A 297 -36.37 0.51 -11.55
CA ALA A 297 -37.33 0.23 -12.59
C ALA A 297 -37.00 -1.07 -13.36
N ALA A 298 -37.96 -1.48 -14.18
CA ALA A 298 -37.94 -2.80 -14.79
C ALA A 298 -37.04 -2.83 -16.03
N GLY A 299 -35.77 -3.21 -15.82
CA GLY A 299 -34.80 -3.46 -16.88
C GLY A 299 -33.51 -2.64 -16.78
N ASP A 300 -33.36 -1.78 -15.77
CA ASP A 300 -32.26 -0.84 -15.61
C ASP A 300 -30.88 -1.52 -15.50
N MET A 301 -30.89 -2.79 -15.03
CA MET A 301 -29.71 -3.63 -14.82
C MET A 301 -28.62 -2.97 -13.96
N PHE A 302 -29.01 -2.48 -12.78
CA PHE A 302 -28.10 -2.05 -11.72
C PHE A 302 -27.12 -3.18 -11.38
N GLY A 303 -25.86 -3.02 -11.77
CA GLY A 303 -24.90 -4.11 -11.71
C GLY A 303 -23.61 -3.94 -12.51
N SER A 304 -23.21 -2.70 -12.82
CA SER A 304 -21.91 -2.40 -13.45
C SER A 304 -20.93 -1.83 -12.40
N PRO A 305 -20.19 -2.66 -11.64
CA PRO A 305 -19.43 -2.20 -10.50
C PRO A 305 -18.05 -1.63 -10.85
N ALA A 306 -17.64 -0.64 -10.07
CA ALA A 306 -16.24 -0.27 -9.86
C ALA A 306 -16.00 -0.07 -8.36
N ILE A 307 -14.78 -0.38 -7.90
CA ILE A 307 -14.34 -0.16 -6.52
C ILE A 307 -12.94 0.42 -6.52
N SER A 308 -12.69 1.39 -5.65
CA SER A 308 -11.40 2.04 -5.46
C SER A 308 -11.31 2.58 -4.04
N GLY A 309 -10.55 1.92 -3.18
CA GLY A 309 -10.48 2.24 -1.75
C GLY A 309 -11.83 2.03 -1.04
N ASP A 310 -12.35 3.10 -0.43
CA ASP A 310 -13.65 3.11 0.24
C ASP A 310 -14.84 3.38 -0.69
N THR A 311 -14.56 3.76 -1.95
CA THR A 311 -15.58 4.20 -2.90
C THR A 311 -16.01 3.04 -3.80
N VAL A 312 -17.29 2.69 -3.72
CA VAL A 312 -17.97 1.83 -4.70
C VAL A 312 -18.84 2.68 -5.63
N LEU A 313 -18.81 2.36 -6.92
CA LEU A 313 -19.72 2.88 -7.93
C LEU A 313 -20.43 1.69 -8.57
N ILE A 314 -21.73 1.81 -8.83
CA ILE A 314 -22.51 0.80 -9.56
C ILE A 314 -23.34 1.55 -10.59
N GLY A 315 -23.10 1.25 -11.87
CA GLY A 315 -23.96 1.71 -12.95
C GLY A 315 -25.16 0.79 -13.16
N ALA A 316 -26.30 1.40 -13.43
CA ALA A 316 -27.42 0.79 -14.14
C ALA A 316 -27.27 1.19 -15.62
N SER A 317 -27.01 0.22 -16.50
CA SER A 317 -26.57 0.52 -17.88
C SER A 317 -27.72 0.70 -18.87
N LEU A 318 -28.95 0.40 -18.44
CA LEU A 318 -30.19 0.50 -19.23
C LEU A 318 -31.25 1.41 -18.57
N ASP A 319 -30.89 2.06 -17.47
CA ASP A 319 -31.65 3.14 -16.82
C ASP A 319 -31.95 4.29 -17.81
N ASP A 320 -33.15 4.89 -17.71
CA ASP A 320 -33.66 5.88 -18.67
C ASP A 320 -33.94 7.29 -18.10
N ASP A 321 -33.63 7.55 -16.82
CA ASP A 321 -33.70 8.87 -16.14
C ASP A 321 -32.35 9.64 -16.01
#